data_AF-A0A8T0DSI9-F1
#
_entry.id   AF-A0A8T0DSI9-F1
#
_cell.length_a   1.000
_cell.length_b   1.000
_cell.length_c   1.000
_cell.angle_alpha   90.00
_cell.angle_beta   90.00
_cell.angle_gamma   90.00
#
_symmetry.space_group_name_H-M   'P 1'
#
loop_
_entity.id
_entity.type
_entity.pdbx_description
1 polymer ?
#
loop_
_entity_poly.entity_id
_entity_poly.type
_entity_poly.pdbx_seq_one_letter_code
_entity_poly.pdbx_strand_id
1 'polypeptide(L)'
;MGTLKTVTSSVYSEEISMDKKKNASPNSETSVSAYVETQLKAPHYPDLEYVNPVTAFPGTISYKSLLTELLPNIPTLLTRLVERIDAEIPPVVKICFGINNDSLIECDRVLTTLIATKNDLDLCDKIVGSCTLSEVAQLVQLFFLRLEDPPFVASPALCDAVSEQGVFLRPRKLSRKDLASRLSRATRDCLSSLTVYQQATVSYFVQRCQRWCQSEVAYYINRDTAFSATNTYIEAIRFLSRMFGSSIIGLPTAYIASRMISGNWSPLTTLKEEIFMNLVGVIGSHVWHGNSIEMLHIPGQQNIPVLMKTQSGQSLSSEQTMSKTQSLQKIRSFNWL
;
A
#
# COMPACT_ATOMS: atom_id res chain seq x y z
N MET A 1 -81.31 -3.12 3.99
CA MET A 1 -81.98 -4.35 4.46
C MET A 1 -82.76 -4.94 3.29
N GLY A 2 -82.42 -6.16 2.85
CA GLY A 2 -83.01 -6.81 1.68
C GLY A 2 -82.17 -7.98 1.18
N THR A 3 -82.15 -9.04 1.98
CA THR A 3 -82.06 -10.49 1.66
C THR A 3 -81.12 -11.04 0.57
N LEU A 4 -80.21 -11.91 1.01
CA LEU A 4 -79.47 -12.92 0.25
C LEU A 4 -80.39 -13.95 -0.44
N LYS A 5 -79.94 -14.48 -1.60
CA LYS A 5 -80.12 -15.89 -1.99
C LYS A 5 -78.89 -16.40 -2.77
N THR A 6 -78.37 -17.52 -2.27
CA THR A 6 -77.24 -18.32 -2.77
C THR A 6 -77.72 -19.32 -3.82
N VAL A 7 -76.91 -19.60 -4.86
CA VAL A 7 -76.90 -20.91 -5.56
C VAL A 7 -75.45 -21.26 -5.92
N THR A 8 -75.09 -22.49 -5.54
CA THR A 8 -73.83 -23.23 -5.67
C THR A 8 -73.74 -24.07 -6.95
N SER A 9 -72.53 -24.39 -7.41
CA SER A 9 -72.08 -25.56 -8.23
C SER A 9 -70.99 -25.11 -9.21
N SER A 10 -69.85 -25.78 -9.50
CA SER A 10 -69.31 -27.09 -9.16
C SER A 10 -67.78 -27.07 -9.31
N VAL A 11 -67.16 -27.98 -8.57
CA VAL A 11 -65.75 -28.39 -8.52
C VAL A 11 -65.27 -29.02 -9.84
N TYR A 12 -64.02 -28.78 -10.22
CA TYR A 12 -63.14 -29.79 -10.83
C TYR A 12 -61.74 -29.68 -10.20
N SER A 13 -61.28 -30.81 -9.68
CA SER A 13 -59.95 -31.07 -9.12
C SER A 13 -59.18 -32.02 -10.06
N GLU A 14 -57.88 -32.19 -9.74
CA GLU A 14 -56.84 -33.10 -10.27
C GLU A 14 -55.81 -32.42 -11.20
N GLU A 15 -54.56 -32.15 -10.77
CA GLU A 15 -53.41 -33.06 -10.51
C GLU A 15 -53.02 -33.88 -11.77
N ILE A 16 -51.79 -34.02 -12.27
CA ILE A 16 -50.37 -33.79 -11.90
C ILE A 16 -49.56 -33.82 -13.23
N SER A 17 -48.42 -33.11 -13.34
CA SER A 17 -47.12 -33.69 -13.80
C SER A 17 -46.15 -32.65 -14.37
N MET A 18 -44.91 -32.78 -13.93
CA MET A 18 -43.70 -32.03 -14.30
C MET A 18 -43.40 -32.05 -15.81
N ASP A 19 -42.93 -30.91 -16.36
CA ASP A 19 -41.55 -30.84 -16.86
C ASP A 19 -41.03 -29.40 -17.08
N LYS A 20 -39.70 -29.30 -17.00
CA LYS A 20 -38.82 -28.12 -16.96
C LYS A 20 -39.06 -27.05 -18.04
N LYS A 21 -39.00 -25.78 -17.64
CA LYS A 21 -38.19 -24.75 -18.33
C LYS A 21 -37.89 -23.52 -17.45
N LYS A 22 -36.60 -23.21 -17.36
CA LYS A 22 -35.98 -21.99 -16.83
C LYS A 22 -36.68 -20.73 -17.36
N ASN A 23 -36.81 -19.71 -16.52
CA ASN A 23 -36.51 -18.31 -16.85
C ASN A 23 -36.54 -17.45 -15.56
N ALA A 24 -35.42 -17.46 -14.83
CA ALA A 24 -35.10 -16.38 -13.91
C ALA A 24 -34.56 -15.21 -14.73
N SER A 25 -35.22 -14.06 -14.65
CA SER A 25 -34.83 -12.81 -15.29
C SER A 25 -33.46 -12.34 -14.77
N PRO A 26 -32.44 -12.13 -15.62
CA PRO A 26 -31.16 -11.59 -15.20
C PRO A 26 -31.08 -10.12 -15.62
N ASN A 27 -31.63 -9.19 -14.83
CA ASN A 27 -31.55 -7.76 -15.17
C ASN A 27 -31.56 -6.84 -13.92
N SER A 28 -30.73 -7.13 -12.93
CA SER A 28 -30.53 -6.20 -11.79
C SER A 28 -29.08 -5.88 -11.43
N GLU A 29 -28.08 -6.44 -12.10
CA GLU A 29 -26.66 -6.15 -11.81
C GLU A 29 -25.98 -5.25 -12.87
N THR A 30 -26.53 -5.19 -14.08
CA THR A 30 -26.00 -4.37 -15.19
C THR A 30 -26.37 -2.90 -15.11
N SER A 31 -27.45 -2.56 -14.39
CA SER A 31 -27.93 -1.17 -14.26
C SER A 31 -27.22 -0.37 -13.17
N VAL A 32 -26.63 -1.03 -12.17
CA VAL A 32 -25.85 -0.36 -11.10
C VAL A 32 -24.47 0.06 -11.62
N SER A 33 -23.90 -0.67 -12.59
CA SER A 33 -22.59 -0.39 -13.19
C SER A 33 -22.58 0.87 -14.08
N ALA A 34 -23.71 1.18 -14.74
CA ALA A 34 -23.81 2.29 -15.68
C ALA A 34 -24.08 3.66 -15.01
N TYR A 35 -24.48 3.68 -13.74
CA TYR A 35 -24.83 4.93 -13.03
C TYR A 35 -23.67 5.54 -12.23
N VAL A 36 -22.51 4.88 -12.17
CA VAL A 36 -21.34 5.34 -11.40
C VAL A 36 -20.44 6.31 -12.19
N GLU A 37 -20.66 6.47 -13.50
CA GLU A 37 -19.70 7.13 -14.39
C GLU A 37 -20.03 8.61 -14.75
N THR A 38 -21.10 9.21 -14.23
CA THR A 38 -21.57 10.54 -14.69
C THR A 38 -21.58 11.69 -13.68
N GLN A 39 -20.84 11.60 -12.56
CA GLN A 39 -20.54 12.78 -11.74
C GLN A 39 -19.09 12.80 -11.24
N LEU A 40 -18.14 12.92 -12.16
CA LEU A 40 -16.82 13.46 -11.81
C LEU A 40 -16.96 14.98 -11.64
N LYS A 41 -17.42 15.42 -10.46
CA LYS A 41 -17.06 16.76 -9.96
C LYS A 41 -15.53 16.79 -9.86
N ALA A 42 -14.91 17.94 -10.14
CA ALA A 42 -13.47 18.18 -10.24
C ALA A 42 -12.60 17.31 -9.30
N PRO A 43 -11.37 16.92 -9.72
CA PRO A 43 -10.51 16.05 -8.93
C PRO A 43 -10.36 16.60 -7.51
N HIS A 44 -10.56 15.72 -6.52
CA HIS A 44 -10.51 16.09 -5.10
C HIS A 44 -9.10 16.51 -4.64
N TYR A 45 -8.09 16.17 -5.43
CA TYR A 45 -6.69 16.43 -5.14
C TYR A 45 -6.02 17.09 -6.35
N PRO A 46 -5.02 17.97 -6.14
CA PRO A 46 -4.29 18.59 -7.23
C PRO A 46 -3.50 17.55 -8.03
N ASP A 47 -3.31 17.82 -9.33
CA ASP A 47 -2.36 17.07 -10.14
C ASP A 47 -0.93 17.48 -9.77
N LEU A 48 -0.10 16.48 -9.44
CA LEU A 48 1.30 16.66 -9.03
C LEU A 48 2.28 16.56 -10.23
N GLU A 49 1.81 16.81 -11.45
CA GLU A 49 2.51 16.49 -12.72
C GLU A 49 3.91 17.10 -12.89
N TYR A 50 4.30 18.05 -12.04
CA TYR A 50 5.59 18.75 -12.11
C TYR A 50 6.53 18.50 -10.92
N VAL A 51 6.12 17.67 -9.95
CA VAL A 51 6.94 17.38 -8.77
C VAL A 51 7.56 16.00 -8.91
N ASN A 52 8.84 15.95 -9.29
CA ASN A 52 9.62 14.73 -9.24
C ASN A 52 10.58 14.81 -8.04
N PRO A 53 10.31 14.09 -6.93
CA PRO A 53 11.17 14.16 -5.76
C PRO A 53 12.55 13.62 -6.12
N VAL A 54 13.57 14.46 -5.93
CA VAL A 54 14.98 14.11 -6.10
C VAL A 54 15.73 14.54 -4.85
N THR A 55 16.72 13.76 -4.45
CA THR A 55 17.61 14.07 -3.33
C THR A 55 19.04 14.19 -3.84
N ALA A 56 19.84 15.05 -3.21
CA ALA A 56 21.26 15.15 -3.52
C ALA A 56 22.07 13.93 -3.02
N PHE A 57 21.47 13.07 -2.17
CA PHE A 57 22.17 11.99 -1.46
C PHE A 57 21.50 10.62 -1.62
N PRO A 58 21.20 10.15 -2.84
CA PRO A 58 20.49 8.89 -3.05
C PRO A 58 21.31 7.72 -2.53
N GLY A 59 20.65 6.74 -1.89
CA GLY A 59 21.33 5.51 -1.44
C GLY A 59 22.36 5.66 -0.32
N THR A 60 22.37 6.79 0.39
CA THR A 60 23.41 7.09 1.41
C THR A 60 23.12 6.53 2.80
N ILE A 61 21.91 6.01 3.04
CA ILE A 61 21.43 5.60 4.36
C ILE A 61 21.16 4.09 4.35
N SER A 62 21.85 3.36 5.23
CA SER A 62 21.46 1.97 5.48
C SER A 62 20.27 1.90 6.43
N TYR A 63 19.33 0.98 6.16
CA TYR A 63 18.18 0.71 7.04
C TYR A 63 18.61 0.48 8.49
N LYS A 64 19.67 -0.33 8.67
CA LYS A 64 20.19 -0.70 9.99
C LYS A 64 20.66 0.48 10.81
N SER A 65 21.18 1.52 10.14
CA SER A 65 21.76 2.68 10.81
C SER A 65 20.72 3.57 11.50
N LEU A 66 19.43 3.34 11.26
CA LEU A 66 18.31 4.16 11.76
C LEU A 66 17.34 3.39 12.66
N LEU A 67 17.71 2.17 13.05
CA LEU A 67 16.93 1.33 13.93
C LEU A 67 17.14 1.75 15.38
N THR A 68 16.09 1.58 16.19
CA THR A 68 16.14 1.63 17.65
C THR A 68 15.59 0.34 18.23
N GLU A 69 15.78 0.11 19.52
CA GLU A 69 15.30 -1.11 20.20
C GLU A 69 13.77 -1.21 20.25
N LEU A 70 13.05 -0.09 20.09
CA LEU A 70 11.58 -0.04 20.14
C LEU A 70 10.93 -0.72 18.94
N LEU A 71 11.48 -0.52 17.74
CA LEU A 71 10.99 -1.08 16.48
C LEU A 71 12.18 -1.62 15.68
N PRO A 72 12.63 -2.85 16.00
CA PRO A 72 13.95 -3.34 15.56
C PRO A 72 14.05 -3.57 14.04
N ASN A 73 12.95 -3.47 13.30
CA ASN A 73 12.91 -3.73 11.87
C ASN A 73 12.56 -2.50 11.01
N ILE A 74 12.19 -1.37 11.62
CA ILE A 74 11.74 -0.17 10.89
C ILE A 74 12.57 1.04 11.30
N PRO A 75 13.04 1.85 10.34
CA PRO A 75 13.72 3.09 10.67
C PRO A 75 12.86 4.01 11.55
N THR A 76 13.40 4.40 12.71
CA THR A 76 12.68 5.20 13.71
C THR A 76 12.27 6.56 13.15
N LEU A 77 13.11 7.15 12.29
CA LEU A 77 12.78 8.42 11.64
C LEU A 77 11.52 8.30 10.76
N LEU A 78 11.35 7.19 10.04
CA LEU A 78 10.16 6.94 9.24
C LEU A 78 8.91 6.87 10.13
N THR A 79 8.99 6.18 11.27
CA THR A 79 7.82 6.05 12.15
C THR A 79 7.39 7.39 12.70
N ARG A 80 8.34 8.25 13.11
CA ARG A 80 8.04 9.60 13.59
C ARG A 80 7.38 10.48 12.52
N LEU A 81 7.91 10.46 11.29
CA LEU A 81 7.32 11.21 10.17
C LEU A 81 5.89 10.73 9.86
N VAL A 82 5.68 9.42 9.85
CA VAL A 82 4.36 8.81 9.58
C VAL A 82 3.38 9.07 10.73
N GLU A 83 3.82 9.01 11.98
CA GLU A 83 3.00 9.30 13.17
C GLU A 83 2.51 10.75 13.17
N ARG A 84 3.34 11.69 12.69
CA ARG A 84 2.96 13.10 12.53
C ARG A 84 1.82 13.28 11.51
N ILE A 85 1.80 12.49 10.44
CA ILE A 85 0.70 12.46 9.45
C ILE A 85 -0.53 11.76 10.04
N ASP A 86 -0.35 10.64 10.74
CA ASP A 86 -1.42 9.87 11.38
C ASP A 86 -2.22 10.65 12.43
N ALA A 87 -1.62 11.68 13.04
CA ALA A 87 -2.27 12.52 14.03
C ALA A 87 -3.41 13.40 13.46
N GLU A 88 -3.57 13.44 12.14
CA GLU A 88 -4.47 14.37 11.44
C GLU A 88 -5.64 13.64 10.79
N ILE A 89 -6.83 14.27 10.81
CA ILE A 89 -8.05 13.68 10.28
C ILE A 89 -8.80 14.67 9.36
N PRO A 90 -8.96 14.36 8.05
CA PRO A 90 -8.36 13.25 7.34
C PRO A 90 -6.94 13.64 6.85
N PRO A 91 -6.00 12.68 6.73
CA PRO A 91 -4.59 13.01 6.52
C PRO A 91 -4.24 13.38 5.06
N VAL A 92 -4.94 12.84 4.06
CA VAL A 92 -4.54 12.94 2.64
C VAL A 92 -4.79 14.35 2.10
N VAL A 93 -5.90 14.97 2.46
CA VAL A 93 -6.18 16.38 2.09
C VAL A 93 -5.21 17.37 2.74
N LYS A 94 -4.55 16.98 3.83
CA LYS A 94 -3.64 17.85 4.57
C LYS A 94 -2.21 17.84 4.03
N ILE A 95 -1.83 16.79 3.33
CA ILE A 95 -0.50 16.64 2.73
C ILE A 95 -0.46 17.10 1.26
N CYS A 96 -1.59 17.50 0.67
CA CYS A 96 -1.67 17.76 -0.78
C CYS A 96 -1.30 19.17 -1.25
N PHE A 97 -1.17 20.16 -0.35
CA PHE A 97 -0.92 21.55 -0.72
C PHE A 97 0.46 22.04 -0.30
N GLY A 98 1.12 22.88 -1.11
CA GLY A 98 2.41 23.49 -0.77
C GLY A 98 3.64 22.69 -1.21
N ILE A 99 3.45 21.65 -2.01
CA ILE A 99 4.54 20.85 -2.58
C ILE A 99 5.11 21.58 -3.79
N ASN A 100 6.39 21.96 -3.75
CA ASN A 100 7.12 22.53 -4.88
C ASN A 100 8.62 22.19 -4.78
N ASN A 101 9.40 22.60 -5.79
CA ASN A 101 10.84 22.30 -5.85
C ASN A 101 11.65 23.00 -4.74
N ASP A 102 11.29 24.24 -4.38
CA ASP A 102 11.99 24.97 -3.33
C ASP A 102 11.75 24.30 -1.96
N SER A 103 10.51 23.86 -1.70
CA SER A 103 10.18 23.13 -0.49
C SER A 103 10.85 21.75 -0.45
N LEU A 104 11.02 21.06 -1.59
CA LEU A 104 11.80 19.83 -1.67
C LEU A 104 13.28 20.05 -1.29
N ILE A 105 13.91 21.11 -1.81
CA ILE A 105 15.30 21.45 -1.50
C ILE A 105 15.48 21.71 0.00
N GLU A 106 14.55 22.46 0.59
CA GLU A 106 14.60 22.74 2.03
C GLU A 106 14.33 21.48 2.87
N CYS A 107 13.36 20.67 2.47
CA CYS A 107 13.12 19.36 3.10
C CYS A 107 14.36 18.45 3.02
N ASP A 108 15.13 18.48 1.93
CA ASP A 108 16.36 17.68 1.81
C ASP A 108 17.42 18.15 2.82
N ARG A 109 17.49 19.45 3.14
CA ARG A 109 18.36 19.98 4.21
C ARG A 109 17.87 19.59 5.60
N VAL A 110 16.57 19.73 5.85
CA VAL A 110 15.94 19.32 7.11
C VAL A 110 16.16 17.82 7.35
N LEU A 111 16.01 17.00 6.31
CA LEU A 111 16.25 15.56 6.37
C LEU A 111 17.70 15.24 6.73
N THR A 112 18.68 15.95 6.16
CA THR A 112 20.09 15.79 6.55
C THR A 112 20.30 16.06 8.04
N THR A 113 19.64 17.08 8.57
CA THR A 113 19.71 17.40 9.99
C THR A 113 19.09 16.29 10.83
N LEU A 114 17.89 15.82 10.48
CA LEU A 114 17.20 14.72 11.15
C LEU A 114 18.03 13.43 11.18
N ILE A 115 18.73 13.10 10.10
CA ILE A 115 19.60 11.92 10.04
C ILE A 115 20.83 12.10 10.93
N ALA A 116 21.42 13.31 10.95
CA ALA A 116 22.58 13.62 11.79
C ALA A 116 22.21 13.58 13.29
N THR A 117 21.00 14.02 13.64
CA THR A 117 20.49 14.08 15.02
C THR A 117 19.64 12.87 15.41
N LYS A 118 19.65 11.79 14.63
CA LYS A 118 18.77 10.61 14.80
C LYS A 118 18.73 9.97 16.20
N ASN A 119 19.77 10.17 17.00
CA ASN A 119 19.86 9.65 18.36
C ASN A 119 19.19 10.57 19.40
N ASP A 120 18.96 11.83 19.07
CA ASP A 120 18.24 12.80 19.88
C ASP A 120 16.78 12.85 19.43
N LEU A 121 15.97 11.96 20.02
CA LEU A 121 14.57 11.79 19.65
C LEU A 121 13.73 13.05 19.94
N ASP A 122 14.02 13.76 21.03
CA ASP A 122 13.30 14.97 21.41
C ASP A 122 13.57 16.10 20.41
N LEU A 123 14.81 16.23 19.94
CA LEU A 123 15.16 17.19 18.89
C LEU A 123 14.51 16.81 17.56
N CYS A 124 14.50 15.52 17.20
CA CYS A 124 13.81 15.05 16.01
C CYS A 124 12.31 15.38 16.05
N ASP A 125 11.66 15.13 17.18
CA ASP A 125 10.24 15.44 17.38
C ASP A 125 9.96 16.95 17.28
N LYS A 126 10.84 17.80 17.82
CA LYS A 126 10.73 19.26 17.67
C LYS A 126 10.86 19.70 16.21
N ILE A 127 11.83 19.17 15.49
CA ILE A 127 12.04 19.49 14.07
C ILE A 127 10.81 19.05 13.26
N VAL A 128 10.39 17.78 13.39
CA VAL A 128 9.22 17.24 12.69
C VAL A 128 7.94 18.00 13.06
N GLY A 129 7.78 18.39 14.33
CA GLY A 129 6.65 19.18 14.81
C GLY A 129 6.59 20.60 14.24
N SER A 130 7.73 21.17 13.82
CA SER A 130 7.80 22.49 13.18
C SER A 130 7.46 22.49 11.69
N CYS A 131 7.49 21.33 11.05
CA CYS A 131 7.15 21.16 9.63
C CYS A 131 5.63 21.15 9.41
N THR A 132 5.21 21.70 8.28
CA THR A 132 3.86 21.47 7.73
C THR A 132 3.71 20.00 7.31
N LEU A 133 2.47 19.51 7.22
CA LEU A 133 2.21 18.12 6.85
C LEU A 133 2.70 17.75 5.46
N SER A 134 2.62 18.69 4.51
CA SER A 134 3.13 18.51 3.16
C SER A 134 4.66 18.40 3.16
N GLU A 135 5.35 19.20 3.98
CA GLU A 135 6.81 19.05 4.18
C GLU A 135 7.12 17.70 4.84
N VAL A 136 6.33 17.25 5.81
CA VAL A 136 6.50 15.91 6.41
C VAL A 136 6.32 14.81 5.36
N ALA A 137 5.36 14.94 4.44
CA ALA A 137 5.19 14.00 3.33
C ALA A 137 6.40 14.04 2.36
N GLN A 138 6.94 15.22 2.06
CA GLN A 138 8.16 15.38 1.27
C GLN A 138 9.38 14.78 1.97
N LEU A 139 9.52 14.95 3.28
CA LEU A 139 10.55 14.31 4.09
C LEU A 139 10.46 12.79 4.00
N VAL A 140 9.25 12.22 3.99
CA VAL A 140 9.06 10.77 3.78
C VAL A 140 9.50 10.34 2.38
N GLN A 141 9.15 11.08 1.31
CA GLN A 141 9.62 10.80 -0.05
C GLN A 141 11.15 10.79 -0.12
N LEU A 142 11.77 11.86 0.36
CA LEU A 142 13.23 12.05 0.34
C LEU A 142 13.91 11.00 1.22
N PHE A 143 13.32 10.65 2.36
CA PHE A 143 13.81 9.59 3.23
C PHE A 143 13.93 8.27 2.47
N PHE A 144 12.88 7.86 1.76
CA PHE A 144 12.92 6.63 0.96
C PHE A 144 13.99 6.68 -0.13
N LEU A 145 14.13 7.81 -0.83
CA LEU A 145 15.16 7.99 -1.87
C LEU A 145 16.59 7.91 -1.34
N ARG A 146 16.81 8.25 -0.07
CA ARG A 146 18.14 8.16 0.56
C ARG A 146 18.45 6.77 1.11
N LEU A 147 17.49 5.86 1.22
CA LEU A 147 17.76 4.48 1.64
C LEU A 147 18.65 3.77 0.63
N GLU A 148 19.56 2.92 1.11
CA GLU A 148 20.53 2.18 0.29
C GLU A 148 19.86 1.38 -0.82
N ASP A 149 18.67 0.84 -0.54
CA ASP A 149 17.80 0.14 -1.46
C ASP A 149 16.35 0.63 -1.31
N PRO A 150 15.56 0.67 -2.40
CA PRO A 150 14.16 1.07 -2.33
C PRO A 150 13.36 0.12 -1.43
N PRO A 151 12.35 0.63 -0.69
CA PRO A 151 11.53 -0.20 0.20
C PRO A 151 10.88 -1.39 -0.50
N PHE A 152 10.50 -1.23 -1.78
CA PHE A 152 9.94 -2.31 -2.57
C PHE A 152 10.63 -2.41 -3.93
N VAL A 153 11.08 -3.60 -4.30
CA VAL A 153 11.64 -3.89 -5.62
C VAL A 153 10.64 -4.73 -6.40
N ALA A 154 10.11 -4.18 -7.49
CA ALA A 154 9.16 -4.89 -8.32
C ALA A 154 9.88 -5.89 -9.24
N SER A 155 9.48 -7.17 -9.18
CA SER A 155 9.95 -8.17 -10.12
C SER A 155 9.41 -7.91 -11.54
N PRO A 156 10.12 -8.36 -12.60
CA PRO A 156 9.59 -8.28 -13.97
C PRO A 156 8.18 -8.84 -14.10
N ALA A 157 7.90 -9.98 -13.45
CA ALA A 157 6.57 -10.61 -13.47
C ALA A 157 5.47 -9.71 -12.87
N LEU A 158 5.78 -8.95 -11.81
CA LEU A 158 4.85 -7.99 -11.24
C LEU A 158 4.65 -6.79 -12.18
N CYS A 159 5.74 -6.26 -12.73
CA CYS A 159 5.68 -5.14 -13.67
C CYS A 159 4.84 -5.46 -14.91
N ASP A 160 4.99 -6.66 -15.47
CA ASP A 160 4.22 -7.11 -16.63
C ASP A 160 2.75 -7.34 -16.27
N ALA A 161 2.47 -7.95 -15.10
CA ALA A 161 1.10 -8.14 -14.62
C ALA A 161 0.35 -6.82 -14.41
N VAL A 162 1.04 -5.77 -13.98
CA VAL A 162 0.47 -4.41 -13.84
C VAL A 162 0.28 -3.75 -15.22
N SER A 163 1.31 -3.79 -16.07
CA SER A 163 1.31 -3.16 -17.40
C SER A 163 0.25 -3.74 -18.36
N GLU A 164 -0.01 -5.04 -18.28
CA GLU A 164 -1.00 -5.72 -19.13
C GLU A 164 -2.44 -5.29 -18.84
N GLN A 165 -2.73 -4.83 -17.62
CA GLN A 165 -4.10 -4.88 -17.10
C GLN A 165 -4.70 -3.55 -16.69
N GLY A 166 -3.89 -2.51 -16.43
CA GLY A 166 -4.38 -1.17 -16.10
C GLY A 166 -5.57 -1.21 -15.15
N VAL A 167 -5.44 -1.92 -14.02
CA VAL A 167 -6.56 -2.42 -13.19
C VAL A 167 -7.55 -1.32 -12.79
N PHE A 168 -7.03 -0.12 -12.53
CA PHE A 168 -7.80 1.08 -12.16
C PHE A 168 -8.25 1.93 -13.36
N LEU A 169 -7.82 1.57 -14.58
CA LEU A 169 -8.11 2.25 -15.84
C LEU A 169 -8.99 1.40 -16.78
N ARG A 170 -9.02 0.06 -16.64
CA ARG A 170 -9.72 -0.87 -17.54
C ARG A 170 -10.30 -2.11 -16.80
N PRO A 171 -11.35 -1.96 -15.99
CA PRO A 171 -11.91 -3.04 -15.17
C PRO A 171 -12.58 -4.20 -15.95
N ARG A 172 -12.65 -4.17 -17.28
CA ARG A 172 -13.50 -5.08 -18.09
C ARG A 172 -12.81 -6.35 -18.61
N LYS A 173 -11.50 -6.58 -18.35
CA LYS A 173 -10.73 -7.61 -19.10
C LYS A 173 -10.45 -8.94 -18.37
N LEU A 174 -10.65 -9.05 -17.06
CA LEU A 174 -10.53 -10.31 -16.32
C LEU A 174 -11.46 -10.34 -15.10
N SER A 175 -11.76 -11.54 -14.59
CA SER A 175 -12.42 -11.66 -13.29
C SER A 175 -11.51 -10.98 -12.25
N ARG A 176 -12.05 -10.02 -11.48
CA ARG A 176 -11.31 -9.24 -10.48
C ARG A 176 -10.59 -10.15 -9.46
N LYS A 177 -11.13 -11.35 -9.24
CA LYS A 177 -10.60 -12.37 -8.32
C LYS A 177 -9.31 -13.02 -8.83
N ASP A 178 -9.26 -13.41 -10.11
CA ASP A 178 -8.07 -14.05 -10.68
C ASP A 178 -6.91 -13.06 -10.76
N LEU A 179 -7.20 -11.82 -11.11
CA LEU A 179 -6.26 -10.72 -11.14
C LEU A 179 -5.67 -10.42 -9.75
N ALA A 180 -6.54 -10.24 -8.74
CA ALA A 180 -6.09 -10.03 -7.36
C ALA A 180 -5.22 -11.19 -6.86
N SER A 181 -5.52 -12.43 -7.26
CA SER A 181 -4.71 -13.59 -6.91
C SER A 181 -3.32 -13.59 -7.57
N ARG A 182 -3.24 -13.23 -8.86
CA ARG A 182 -1.98 -13.10 -9.61
C ARG A 182 -1.10 -12.01 -9.01
N LEU A 183 -1.67 -10.83 -8.78
CA LEU A 183 -0.94 -9.71 -8.16
C LEU A 183 -0.51 -10.04 -6.73
N SER A 184 -1.35 -10.71 -5.95
CA SER A 184 -0.99 -11.15 -4.59
C SER A 184 0.17 -12.14 -4.61
N ARG A 185 0.17 -13.09 -5.54
CA ARG A 185 1.28 -14.04 -5.69
C ARG A 185 2.57 -13.32 -6.07
N ALA A 186 2.54 -12.52 -7.13
CA ALA A 186 3.71 -11.77 -7.60
C ALA A 186 4.25 -10.81 -6.52
N THR A 187 3.37 -10.19 -5.72
CA THR A 187 3.76 -9.33 -4.61
C THR A 187 4.47 -10.12 -3.50
N ARG A 188 3.96 -11.31 -3.12
CA ARG A 188 4.63 -12.17 -2.13
C ARG A 188 6.00 -12.63 -2.62
N ASP A 189 6.12 -12.96 -3.90
CA ASP A 189 7.39 -13.35 -4.50
C ASP A 189 8.39 -12.18 -4.40
N CYS A 190 7.95 -10.95 -4.71
CA CYS A 190 8.77 -9.75 -4.50
C CYS A 190 9.19 -9.61 -3.04
N LEU A 191 8.24 -9.67 -2.09
CA LEU A 191 8.53 -9.54 -0.65
C LEU A 191 9.55 -10.57 -0.16
N SER A 192 9.45 -11.84 -0.59
CA SER A 192 10.39 -12.89 -0.19
C SER A 192 11.83 -12.67 -0.65
N SER A 193 12.03 -11.84 -1.69
CA SER A 193 13.36 -11.46 -2.18
C SER A 193 13.96 -10.25 -1.45
N LEU A 194 13.16 -9.51 -0.69
CA LEU A 194 13.58 -8.31 0.03
C LEU A 194 14.23 -8.67 1.37
N THR A 195 15.07 -7.76 1.89
CA THR A 195 15.55 -7.87 3.28
C THR A 195 14.41 -7.70 4.28
N VAL A 196 14.58 -8.23 5.51
CA VAL A 196 13.58 -8.06 6.59
C VAL A 196 13.26 -6.59 6.84
N TYR A 197 14.25 -5.70 6.75
CA TYR A 197 14.05 -4.25 6.94
C TYR A 197 13.21 -3.63 5.82
N GLN A 198 13.45 -4.00 4.57
CA GLN A 198 12.63 -3.56 3.44
C GLN A 198 11.19 -4.09 3.58
N GLN A 199 11.02 -5.38 3.88
CA GLN A 199 9.70 -6.00 4.09
C GLN A 199 8.91 -5.29 5.19
N ALA A 200 9.52 -5.02 6.35
CA ALA A 200 8.88 -4.32 7.45
C ALA A 200 8.54 -2.87 7.07
N THR A 201 9.47 -2.17 6.41
CA THR A 201 9.32 -0.77 6.00
C THR A 201 8.18 -0.60 5.00
N VAL A 202 8.15 -1.38 3.91
CA VAL A 202 7.07 -1.31 2.92
C VAL A 202 5.74 -1.73 3.52
N SER A 203 5.71 -2.80 4.32
CA SER A 203 4.46 -3.30 4.90
C SER A 203 3.87 -2.30 5.89
N TYR A 204 4.70 -1.66 6.70
CA TYR A 204 4.28 -0.59 7.61
C TYR A 204 3.71 0.60 6.84
N PHE A 205 4.45 1.10 5.85
CA PHE A 205 4.03 2.29 5.11
C PHE A 205 2.75 2.03 4.29
N VAL A 206 2.64 0.89 3.61
CA VAL A 206 1.44 0.52 2.85
C VAL A 206 0.21 0.40 3.76
N GLN A 207 0.35 -0.20 4.96
CA GLN A 207 -0.74 -0.27 5.94
C GLN A 207 -1.20 1.12 6.38
N ARG A 208 -0.26 2.06 6.54
CA ARG A 208 -0.57 3.46 6.91
C ARG A 208 -1.29 4.17 5.79
N CYS A 209 -0.85 4.01 4.54
CA CYS A 209 -1.58 4.52 3.36
C CYS A 209 -3.00 3.94 3.26
N GLN A 210 -3.19 2.64 3.50
CA GLN A 210 -4.53 2.03 3.52
C GLN A 210 -5.42 2.68 4.58
N ARG A 211 -4.89 2.91 5.79
CA ARG A 211 -5.60 3.59 6.88
C ARG A 211 -5.92 5.05 6.55
N TRP A 212 -5.01 5.77 5.90
CA TRP A 212 -5.23 7.14 5.44
C TRP A 212 -6.38 7.22 4.44
N CYS A 213 -6.39 6.35 3.43
CA CYS A 213 -7.48 6.27 2.46
C CYS A 213 -8.82 5.93 3.11
N GLN A 214 -8.83 5.01 4.09
CA GLN A 214 -10.05 4.68 4.85
C GLN A 214 -10.54 5.86 5.69
N SER A 215 -9.61 6.63 6.28
CA SER A 215 -9.93 7.82 7.08
C SER A 215 -10.52 8.94 6.22
N GLU A 216 -10.02 9.14 5.00
CA GLU A 216 -10.62 10.05 4.01
C GLU A 216 -12.06 9.64 3.67
N VAL A 217 -12.28 8.37 3.36
CA VAL A 217 -13.61 7.83 3.05
C VAL A 217 -14.57 8.07 4.21
N ALA A 218 -14.17 7.71 5.44
CA ALA A 218 -14.99 7.89 6.63
C ALA A 218 -15.33 9.37 6.87
N TYR A 219 -14.35 10.27 6.69
CA TYR A 219 -14.55 11.71 6.88
C TYR A 219 -15.55 12.31 5.88
N TYR A 220 -15.42 12.00 4.59
CA TYR A 220 -16.32 12.55 3.58
C TYR A 220 -17.73 11.97 3.65
N ILE A 221 -17.88 10.65 3.88
CA ILE A 221 -19.19 10.02 4.03
C ILE A 221 -19.94 10.57 5.25
N ASN A 222 -19.22 10.82 6.36
CA ASN A 222 -19.82 11.39 7.56
C ASN A 222 -20.30 12.84 7.36
N ARG A 223 -19.71 13.57 6.41
CA ARG A 223 -20.12 14.94 6.06
C ARG A 223 -21.25 14.99 5.06
N ASP A 224 -21.22 14.11 4.06
CA ASP A 224 -22.25 14.00 3.04
C ASP A 224 -22.30 12.56 2.52
N THR A 225 -23.43 11.88 2.79
CA THR A 225 -23.66 10.49 2.41
C THR A 225 -23.79 10.30 0.90
N ALA A 226 -23.88 11.38 0.12
CA ALA A 226 -23.86 11.31 -1.34
C ALA A 226 -22.46 11.04 -1.92
N PHE A 227 -21.39 11.14 -1.12
CA PHE A 227 -20.04 10.79 -1.57
C PHE A 227 -19.91 9.28 -1.82
N SER A 228 -19.35 8.93 -2.99
CA SER A 228 -19.02 7.54 -3.31
C SER A 228 -17.77 7.10 -2.57
N ALA A 229 -17.93 6.17 -1.62
CA ALA A 229 -16.83 5.54 -0.88
C ALA A 229 -15.73 5.03 -1.80
N THR A 230 -16.13 4.35 -2.89
CA THR A 230 -15.22 3.79 -3.88
C THR A 230 -14.43 4.88 -4.60
N ASN A 231 -15.09 5.96 -5.03
CA ASN A 231 -14.41 7.03 -5.75
C ASN A 231 -13.45 7.78 -4.83
N THR A 232 -13.88 8.13 -3.61
CA THR A 232 -13.01 8.79 -2.62
C THR A 232 -11.76 7.95 -2.31
N TYR A 233 -11.92 6.64 -2.16
CA TYR A 233 -10.79 5.73 -1.92
C TYR A 233 -9.83 5.67 -3.11
N ILE A 234 -10.35 5.56 -4.34
CA ILE A 234 -9.55 5.51 -5.57
C ILE A 234 -8.79 6.83 -5.77
N GLU A 235 -9.43 7.97 -5.57
CA GLU A 235 -8.80 9.29 -5.72
C GLU A 235 -7.70 9.49 -4.67
N ALA A 236 -7.94 9.09 -3.42
CA ALA A 236 -6.90 9.12 -2.38
C ALA A 236 -5.70 8.24 -2.75
N ILE A 237 -5.93 7.02 -3.26
CA ILE A 237 -4.86 6.14 -3.72
C ILE A 237 -4.09 6.72 -4.90
N ARG A 238 -4.77 7.30 -5.88
CA ARG A 238 -4.13 7.95 -7.05
C ARG A 238 -3.25 9.11 -6.62
N PHE A 239 -3.71 9.92 -5.68
CA PHE A 239 -2.91 10.98 -5.12
C PHE A 239 -1.67 10.44 -4.40
N LEU A 240 -1.84 9.45 -3.51
CA LEU A 240 -0.72 8.84 -2.80
C LEU A 240 0.26 8.13 -3.74
N SER A 241 -0.20 7.54 -4.85
CA SER A 241 0.69 6.90 -5.82
C SER A 241 1.55 7.90 -6.56
N ARG A 242 0.99 9.04 -6.98
CA ARG A 242 1.76 10.15 -7.57
C ARG A 242 2.78 10.70 -6.59
N MET A 243 2.39 10.78 -5.31
CA MET A 243 3.25 11.28 -4.25
C MET A 243 4.40 10.32 -3.92
N PHE A 244 4.14 9.04 -3.70
CA PHE A 244 5.13 8.13 -3.11
C PHE A 244 5.65 7.05 -4.05
N GLY A 245 4.96 6.79 -5.17
CA GLY A 245 5.27 5.68 -6.08
C GLY A 245 6.73 5.69 -6.55
N SER A 246 7.22 6.84 -7.03
CA SER A 246 8.60 6.98 -7.50
C SER A 246 9.67 6.80 -6.42
N SER A 247 9.34 7.12 -5.16
CA SER A 247 10.26 7.01 -4.03
C SER A 247 10.30 5.63 -3.37
N ILE A 248 9.24 4.83 -3.53
CA ILE A 248 9.10 3.53 -2.85
C ILE A 248 9.41 2.37 -3.79
N ILE A 249 9.03 2.49 -5.06
CA ILE A 249 9.08 1.41 -6.02
C ILE A 249 10.39 1.48 -6.82
N GLY A 250 11.29 0.55 -6.51
CA GLY A 250 12.45 0.23 -7.31
C GLY A 250 12.12 -0.68 -8.48
N LEU A 251 12.75 -0.42 -9.63
CA LEU A 251 12.72 -1.29 -10.79
C LEU A 251 14.12 -1.87 -11.03
N PRO A 252 14.26 -3.18 -11.27
CA PRO A 252 15.55 -3.78 -11.60
C PRO A 252 16.13 -3.18 -12.89
N THR A 253 17.42 -2.83 -12.88
CA THR A 253 18.11 -2.25 -14.05
C THR A 253 17.97 -3.12 -15.31
N ALA A 254 18.02 -4.44 -15.16
CA ALA A 254 17.82 -5.37 -16.26
C ALA A 254 16.42 -5.27 -16.88
N TYR A 255 15.38 -5.03 -16.07
CA TYR A 255 14.03 -4.81 -16.55
C TYR A 255 13.91 -3.50 -17.34
N ILE A 256 14.49 -2.42 -16.80
CA ILE A 256 14.53 -1.12 -17.47
C ILE A 256 15.22 -1.23 -18.83
N ALA A 257 16.40 -1.85 -18.88
CA ALA A 257 17.14 -2.06 -20.11
C ALA A 257 16.34 -2.90 -21.14
N SER A 258 15.70 -3.98 -20.70
CA SER A 258 14.84 -4.80 -21.56
C SER A 258 13.65 -4.02 -22.13
N ARG A 259 13.04 -3.13 -21.34
CA ARG A 259 11.96 -2.25 -21.80
C ARG A 259 12.42 -1.23 -22.83
N MET A 260 13.61 -0.66 -22.66
CA MET A 260 14.19 0.27 -23.63
C MET A 260 14.47 -0.44 -24.97
N ILE A 261 14.98 -1.68 -24.93
CA ILE A 261 15.29 -2.47 -26.12
C ILE A 261 14.00 -2.89 -26.86
N SER A 262 12.94 -3.23 -26.13
CA SER A 262 11.66 -3.67 -26.73
C SER A 262 10.80 -2.52 -27.28
N GLY A 263 11.26 -1.27 -27.18
CA GLY A 263 10.54 -0.09 -27.70
C GLY A 263 9.26 0.23 -26.93
N ASN A 264 9.13 -0.23 -25.68
CA ASN A 264 7.99 0.09 -24.83
C ASN A 264 8.23 1.40 -24.05
N TRP A 265 7.80 2.52 -24.63
CA TRP A 265 8.09 3.88 -24.19
C TRP A 265 7.19 4.43 -23.07
N SER A 266 6.33 3.64 -22.42
CA SER A 266 5.53 4.20 -21.32
C SER A 266 6.43 4.68 -20.17
N PRO A 267 6.17 5.86 -19.58
CA PRO A 267 7.00 6.41 -18.52
C PRO A 267 7.15 5.45 -17.34
N LEU A 268 8.38 5.30 -16.83
CA LEU A 268 8.64 4.44 -15.66
C LEU A 268 7.92 4.95 -14.41
N THR A 269 7.73 6.26 -14.30
CA THR A 269 6.95 6.90 -13.22
C THR A 269 5.53 6.37 -13.18
N THR A 270 4.83 6.33 -14.33
CA THR A 270 3.48 5.76 -14.43
C THR A 270 3.44 4.29 -14.00
N LEU A 271 4.44 3.50 -14.38
CA LEU A 271 4.50 2.11 -13.93
C LEU A 271 4.68 1.99 -12.41
N LYS A 272 5.58 2.80 -11.82
CA LYS A 272 5.81 2.84 -10.37
C LYS A 272 4.54 3.26 -9.62
N GLU A 273 3.83 4.26 -10.13
CA GLU A 273 2.52 4.70 -9.61
C GLU A 273 1.49 3.57 -9.66
N GLU A 274 1.35 2.89 -10.80
CA GLU A 274 0.41 1.78 -10.95
C GLU A 274 0.74 0.60 -10.02
N ILE A 275 2.02 0.25 -9.87
CA ILE A 275 2.46 -0.77 -8.91
C ILE A 275 2.03 -0.34 -7.50
N PHE A 276 2.34 0.89 -7.10
CA PHE A 276 1.97 1.40 -5.78
C PHE A 276 0.45 1.38 -5.54
N MET A 277 -0.35 1.81 -6.52
CA MET A 277 -1.82 1.74 -6.44
C MET A 277 -2.30 0.30 -6.20
N ASN A 278 -1.68 -0.69 -6.86
CA ASN A 278 -2.03 -2.10 -6.64
C ASN A 278 -1.65 -2.56 -5.23
N LEU A 279 -0.47 -2.18 -4.73
CA LEU A 279 -0.03 -2.53 -3.37
C LEU A 279 -1.02 -2.01 -2.30
N VAL A 280 -1.48 -0.76 -2.44
CA VAL A 280 -2.42 -0.16 -1.48
C VAL A 280 -3.86 -0.64 -1.71
N GLY A 281 -4.32 -0.69 -2.96
CA GLY A 281 -5.74 -0.82 -3.31
C GLY A 281 -6.23 -2.22 -3.70
N VAL A 282 -5.34 -3.13 -4.09
CA VAL A 282 -5.71 -4.48 -4.56
C VAL A 282 -5.18 -5.56 -3.62
N ILE A 283 -3.96 -5.41 -3.13
CA ILE A 283 -3.36 -6.39 -2.23
C ILE A 283 -4.04 -6.33 -0.86
N GLY A 284 -4.63 -7.47 -0.45
CA GLY A 284 -5.34 -7.56 0.81
C GLY A 284 -4.43 -7.37 2.02
N SER A 285 -4.98 -6.78 3.08
CA SER A 285 -4.28 -6.46 4.33
C SER A 285 -3.53 -7.64 4.95
N HIS A 286 -4.04 -8.87 4.77
CA HIS A 286 -3.39 -10.10 5.25
C HIS A 286 -1.94 -10.28 4.75
N VAL A 287 -1.61 -9.81 3.53
CA VAL A 287 -0.23 -9.87 3.01
C VAL A 287 0.67 -8.96 3.82
N TRP A 288 0.19 -7.77 4.18
CA TRP A 288 0.96 -6.77 4.91
C TRP A 288 1.08 -7.12 6.40
N HIS A 289 0.02 -7.64 7.01
CA HIS A 289 0.06 -8.12 8.40
C HIS A 289 1.05 -9.27 8.60
N GLY A 290 1.12 -10.21 7.65
CA GLY A 290 2.09 -11.31 7.69
C GLY A 290 3.56 -10.87 7.58
N ASN A 291 3.81 -9.64 7.14
CA ASN A 291 5.14 -9.03 7.00
C ASN A 291 5.26 -7.76 7.88
N SER A 292 4.45 -7.67 8.94
CA SER A 292 4.45 -6.53 9.85
C SER A 292 5.55 -6.63 10.90
N ILE A 293 5.77 -5.51 11.60
CA ILE A 293 6.69 -5.35 12.74
C ILE A 293 6.56 -6.50 13.74
N GLU A 294 5.32 -6.93 14.01
CA GLU A 294 4.99 -7.92 15.05
C GLU A 294 5.34 -9.36 14.64
N MET A 295 5.47 -9.62 13.33
CA MET A 295 5.62 -10.97 12.77
C MET A 295 7.02 -11.24 12.21
N LEU A 296 7.75 -10.19 11.81
CA LEU A 296 9.09 -10.31 11.23
C LEU A 296 10.16 -10.52 12.31
N HIS A 297 10.65 -11.75 12.40
CA HIS A 297 11.72 -12.14 13.31
C HIS A 297 13.09 -11.90 12.69
N ILE A 298 14.01 -11.28 13.42
CA ILE A 298 15.45 -11.26 13.07
C ILE A 298 16.12 -12.48 13.72
N PRO A 299 16.68 -13.43 12.94
CA PRO A 299 17.47 -14.51 13.50
C PRO A 299 18.71 -13.93 14.20
N GLY A 300 18.78 -14.03 15.53
CA GLY A 300 19.92 -13.57 16.35
C GLY A 300 19.56 -12.63 17.50
N GLN A 301 18.37 -12.03 17.52
CA GLN A 301 17.82 -11.34 18.70
C GLN A 301 16.86 -12.28 19.45
N GLN A 302 17.41 -13.27 20.15
CA GLN A 302 16.65 -13.93 21.23
C GLN A 302 16.61 -12.98 22.44
N ASN A 303 15.68 -12.03 22.45
CA ASN A 303 15.13 -11.61 23.73
C ASN A 303 14.17 -12.71 24.15
N ILE A 304 14.70 -13.62 24.99
CA ILE A 304 13.91 -14.58 25.76
C ILE A 304 12.75 -13.80 26.38
N PRO A 305 11.48 -14.24 26.21
CA PRO A 305 10.38 -13.60 26.92
C PRO A 305 10.71 -13.65 28.41
N VAL A 306 10.72 -12.49 29.07
CA VAL A 306 10.75 -12.42 30.54
C VAL A 306 9.42 -12.98 31.02
N LEU A 307 9.32 -14.31 31.03
CA LEU A 307 8.28 -15.01 31.74
C LEU A 307 8.58 -14.80 33.22
N MET A 308 7.57 -14.28 33.92
CA MET A 308 7.61 -14.00 35.35
C MET A 308 8.33 -15.10 36.14
N LYS A 309 9.20 -14.66 37.05
CA LYS A 309 9.86 -15.47 38.08
C LYS A 309 8.95 -16.58 38.59
N THR A 310 9.29 -17.83 38.29
CA THR A 310 9.10 -18.93 39.24
C THR A 310 10.27 -19.89 39.10
N GLN A 311 10.84 -20.24 40.25
CA GLN A 311 12.10 -20.95 40.43
C GLN A 311 12.01 -22.44 40.06
N SER A 312 13.21 -23.04 39.99
CA SER A 312 13.57 -24.46 39.81
C SER A 312 13.56 -24.90 38.34
N GLY A 313 14.58 -25.53 37.77
CA GLY A 313 15.83 -26.10 38.26
C GLY A 313 16.23 -27.20 37.26
N GLN A 314 17.54 -27.38 37.06
CA GLN A 314 18.21 -28.46 36.31
C GLN A 314 18.50 -28.27 34.81
N SER A 315 19.80 -28.33 34.54
CA SER A 315 20.53 -28.41 33.28
C SER A 315 20.41 -29.78 32.60
N LEU A 316 20.54 -29.83 31.27
CA LEU A 316 21.41 -30.76 30.53
C LEU A 316 21.51 -30.40 29.04
N SER A 317 22.72 -30.60 28.50
CA SER A 317 23.24 -30.37 27.15
C SER A 317 22.71 -31.33 26.07
N SER A 318 22.70 -30.92 24.80
CA SER A 318 23.59 -31.43 23.71
C SER A 318 23.02 -31.27 22.27
N GLU A 319 23.87 -30.71 21.39
CA GLU A 319 24.17 -31.06 19.98
C GLU A 319 23.19 -30.84 18.79
N GLN A 320 23.70 -30.04 17.85
CA GLN A 320 23.79 -30.20 16.39
C GLN A 320 22.54 -30.43 15.53
N THR A 321 22.27 -29.51 14.58
CA THR A 321 22.16 -29.89 13.15
C THR A 321 22.36 -28.72 12.15
N MET A 322 23.42 -28.89 11.36
CA MET A 322 23.71 -28.50 9.97
C MET A 322 22.74 -27.61 9.13
N SER A 323 23.31 -26.49 8.67
CA SER A 323 23.39 -25.97 7.28
C SER A 323 22.16 -25.82 6.38
N LYS A 324 21.95 -24.57 5.90
CA LYS A 324 21.82 -24.28 4.46
C LYS A 324 22.15 -22.79 4.18
N THR A 325 23.39 -22.55 3.78
CA THR A 325 23.84 -21.26 3.25
C THR A 325 23.27 -21.12 1.83
N GLN A 326 22.10 -20.52 1.67
CA GLN A 326 21.63 -20.07 0.36
C GLN A 326 22.29 -18.72 0.05
N SER A 327 23.04 -18.70 -1.04
CA SER A 327 23.76 -17.56 -1.56
C SER A 327 22.81 -16.38 -1.79
N LEU A 328 22.89 -15.37 -0.93
CA LEU A 328 22.35 -14.04 -1.20
C LEU A 328 23.08 -13.48 -2.42
N GLN A 329 22.51 -13.66 -3.61
CA GLN A 329 22.90 -12.88 -4.77
C GLN A 329 22.58 -11.43 -4.45
N LYS A 330 23.62 -10.67 -4.10
CA LYS A 330 23.58 -9.20 -4.03
C LYS A 330 23.12 -8.70 -5.39
N ILE A 331 21.85 -8.32 -5.51
CA ILE A 331 21.35 -7.52 -6.63
C ILE A 331 22.00 -6.14 -6.46
N ARG A 332 23.09 -5.92 -7.19
CA ARG A 332 23.83 -4.65 -7.19
C ARG A 332 23.27 -3.78 -8.31
N SER A 333 22.80 -2.59 -7.94
CA SER A 333 22.26 -1.49 -8.76
C SER A 333 20.74 -1.49 -8.98
N PHE A 334 20.10 -0.47 -8.42
CA PHE A 334 18.74 -0.04 -8.71
C PHE A 334 18.81 1.35 -9.33
N ASN A 335 17.93 1.64 -10.30
CA ASN A 335 17.80 3.00 -10.79
C ASN A 335 16.69 3.71 -9.99
N TRP A 336 17.09 4.74 -9.27
CA TRP A 336 16.17 5.67 -8.62
C TRP A 336 15.46 6.56 -9.64
N LEU A 337 16.09 6.79 -10.81
CA LEU A 337 15.57 7.60 -11.92
C LEU A 337 14.63 6.77 -12.80
#